data_AF-A0A966HFP8-F1
#
_entry.id   AF-A0A966HFP8-F1
#
_cell.length_a   1.000
_cell.length_b   1.000
_cell.length_c   1.000
_cell.angle_alpha   90.00
_cell.angle_beta   90.00
_cell.angle_gamma   90.00
#
_symmetry.space_group_name_H-M   'P 1'
#
loop_
_entity.id
_entity.type
_entity.pdbx_description
1 polymer ?
#
loop_
_entity_poly.entity_id
_entity_poly.type
_entity_poly.pdbx_seq_one_letter_code
_entity_poly.pdbx_strand_id
1 'polypeptide(L)'
;MEFVNLTSHTINLPGMAIPPSGTVARAAATDTPIGDIDGIPVITTTYGGIQDLPDPVEGTVYIVSVLAAQAVKGMRSDVFAPAQLVRDEQGRVIGANALARI
;
A
#
# COMPACT_ATOMS: atom_id res chain seq x y z
N MET A 1 -16.07 -12.19 -6.08
CA MET A 1 -15.13 -11.13 -5.69
C MET A 1 -13.75 -11.75 -5.66
N GLU A 2 -12.80 -11.19 -6.39
CA GLU A 2 -11.40 -11.62 -6.42
C GLU A 2 -10.54 -10.61 -5.67
N PHE A 3 -9.52 -11.08 -4.95
CA PHE A 3 -8.54 -10.21 -4.28
C PHE A 3 -7.19 -10.32 -4.97
N VAL A 4 -6.65 -9.18 -5.38
CA VAL A 4 -5.30 -9.08 -5.96
C VAL A 4 -4.43 -8.30 -4.99
N ASN A 5 -3.51 -9.00 -4.33
CA ASN A 5 -2.57 -8.38 -3.42
C ASN A 5 -1.37 -7.81 -4.19
N LEU A 6 -1.36 -6.49 -4.33
CA LEU A 6 -0.30 -5.71 -4.97
C LEU A 6 0.74 -5.19 -3.94
N THR A 7 0.95 -5.95 -2.86
CA THR A 7 2.01 -5.71 -1.88
C THR A 7 3.05 -6.83 -1.94
N SER A 8 4.23 -6.62 -1.35
CA SER A 8 5.34 -7.58 -1.37
C SER A 8 5.18 -8.76 -0.41
N HIS A 9 4.16 -8.74 0.45
CA HIS A 9 3.98 -9.74 1.51
C HIS A 9 2.56 -10.27 1.53
N THR A 10 2.39 -11.50 1.99
CA THR A 10 1.07 -12.09 2.20
C THR A 10 0.26 -11.22 3.17
N ILE A 11 -0.97 -10.87 2.79
CA ILE A 11 -1.90 -10.17 3.66
C ILE A 11 -2.79 -11.21 4.33
N ASN A 12 -2.64 -11.35 5.65
CA ASN A 12 -3.49 -12.20 6.46
C ASN A 12 -4.69 -11.38 6.95
N LEU A 13 -5.89 -11.81 6.55
CA LEU A 13 -7.18 -11.29 7.00
C LEU A 13 -7.90 -12.38 7.81
N PRO A 14 -8.99 -12.06 8.54
CA PRO A 14 -9.75 -13.07 9.26
C PRO A 14 -10.25 -14.18 8.32
N GLY A 15 -9.76 -15.41 8.53
CA GLY A 15 -10.17 -16.59 7.75
C GLY A 15 -9.55 -16.72 6.36
N MET A 16 -8.63 -15.84 5.95
CA MET A 16 -7.96 -15.96 4.66
C MET A 16 -6.55 -15.35 4.62
N ALA A 17 -5.69 -15.93 3.80
CA ALA A 17 -4.37 -15.39 3.48
C ALA A 17 -4.31 -15.08 1.98
N ILE A 18 -3.95 -13.85 1.63
CA ILE A 18 -3.91 -13.39 0.24
C ILE A 18 -2.43 -13.25 -0.15
N PRO A 19 -1.87 -14.21 -0.92
CA PRO A 19 -0.47 -14.16 -1.31
C PRO A 19 -0.20 -13.00 -2.27
N PRO A 20 1.05 -12.47 -2.34
CA PRO A 20 1.43 -11.48 -3.34
C PRO A 20 1.08 -11.95 -4.75
N SER A 21 0.56 -11.05 -5.59
CA SER A 21 0.29 -11.37 -7.01
C SER A 21 1.56 -11.50 -7.85
N GLY A 22 2.70 -11.04 -7.32
CA GLY A 22 3.95 -10.87 -8.06
C GLY A 22 4.17 -9.44 -8.58
N THR A 23 3.13 -8.61 -8.60
CA THR A 23 3.19 -7.18 -8.96
C THR A 23 3.02 -6.33 -7.71
N VAL A 24 3.81 -5.26 -7.56
CA VAL A 24 3.72 -4.36 -6.40
C VAL A 24 3.36 -2.96 -6.85
N ALA A 25 2.17 -2.49 -6.52
CA ALA A 25 1.75 -1.12 -6.84
C ALA A 25 2.46 -0.11 -5.93
N ARG A 26 3.01 0.94 -6.52
CA ARG A 26 3.79 1.96 -5.81
C ARG A 26 3.34 3.35 -6.20
N ALA A 27 3.22 4.24 -5.21
CA ALA A 27 3.16 5.67 -5.49
C ALA A 27 4.53 6.09 -6.05
N ALA A 28 4.54 6.84 -7.16
CA ALA A 28 5.77 7.46 -7.63
C ALA A 28 6.28 8.39 -6.53
N ALA A 29 7.56 8.31 -6.20
CA ALA A 29 8.19 9.14 -5.18
C ALA A 29 9.36 9.90 -5.82
N THR A 30 9.41 11.20 -5.59
CA THR A 30 10.49 12.07 -6.06
C THR A 30 11.11 12.73 -4.86
N ASP A 31 12.34 12.32 -4.55
CA ASP A 31 13.15 12.91 -3.49
C ASP A 31 13.89 14.15 -4.02
N THR A 32 13.77 15.25 -3.30
CA THR A 32 14.43 16.52 -3.60
C THR A 32 15.29 16.92 -2.41
N PRO A 33 16.61 17.12 -2.56
CA PRO A 33 17.46 17.66 -1.51
C PRO A 33 16.99 19.05 -1.09
N ILE A 34 16.89 19.29 0.22
CA ILE A 34 16.47 20.58 0.80
C ILE A 34 17.51 21.18 1.75
N GLY A 35 18.63 20.49 2.01
CA GLY A 35 19.73 21.03 2.82
C GLY A 35 20.56 19.92 3.46
N ASP A 36 21.27 20.28 4.53
CA ASP A 36 21.97 19.35 5.43
C ASP A 36 21.79 19.76 6.89
N ILE A 37 21.91 18.79 7.79
CA ILE A 37 22.04 19.01 9.24
C ILE A 37 23.28 18.23 9.69
N ASP A 38 24.31 18.94 10.16
CA ASP A 38 25.59 18.35 10.60
C ASP A 38 26.25 17.39 9.59
N GLY A 39 26.17 17.74 8.29
CA GLY A 39 26.72 16.93 7.19
C GLY A 39 25.80 15.80 6.73
N ILE A 40 24.60 15.67 7.30
CA ILE A 40 23.60 14.67 6.90
C ILE A 40 22.64 15.31 5.89
N PRO A 41 22.56 14.81 4.63
CA PRO A 41 21.63 15.35 3.64
C PRO A 41 20.18 15.23 4.10
N VAL A 42 19.45 16.33 3.99
CA VAL A 42 18.01 16.38 4.23
C VAL A 42 17.30 16.43 2.89
N ILE A 43 16.33 15.54 2.69
CA ILE A 43 15.48 15.47 1.49
C ILE A 43 14.01 15.72 1.86
N THR A 44 13.24 16.19 0.90
CA THR A 44 11.78 16.11 0.92
C THR A 44 11.31 15.15 -0.16
N THR A 45 10.31 14.33 0.14
CA THR A 45 9.73 13.38 -0.80
C THR A 45 8.36 13.89 -1.24
N THR A 46 8.19 14.05 -2.54
CA THR A 46 6.87 14.31 -3.15
C THR A 46 6.33 13.03 -3.76
N TYR A 47 5.05 12.75 -3.53
CA TYR A 47 4.39 11.57 -4.09
C TYR A 47 3.56 11.96 -5.32
N GLY A 48 3.82 11.31 -6.44
CA GLY A 48 3.11 11.46 -7.71
C GLY A 48 2.06 10.38 -7.94
N GLY A 49 1.72 10.16 -9.22
CA GLY A 49 0.77 9.13 -9.64
C GLY A 49 1.20 7.71 -9.26
N ILE A 50 0.25 6.78 -9.32
CA ILE A 50 0.50 5.37 -9.02
C ILE A 50 1.09 4.65 -10.23
N GLN A 51 2.04 3.74 -9.97
CA GLN A 51 2.61 2.81 -10.93
C GLN A 51 2.18 1.38 -10.58
N ASP A 52 2.12 0.53 -11.59
CA ASP A 52 1.82 -0.90 -11.47
C ASP A 52 0.48 -1.22 -10.78
N LEU A 53 -0.46 -0.27 -10.80
CA LEU A 53 -1.85 -0.51 -10.47
C LEU A 53 -2.63 -0.82 -11.76
N PRO A 54 -3.17 -2.05 -11.92
CA PRO A 54 -3.96 -2.40 -13.09
C PRO A 54 -5.24 -1.57 -13.20
N ASP A 55 -5.83 -1.53 -14.39
CA ASP A 55 -7.13 -0.91 -14.61
C ASP A 55 -8.23 -1.57 -13.75
N PRO A 56 -9.30 -0.83 -13.41
CA PRO A 56 -10.42 -1.39 -12.67
C PRO A 56 -11.05 -2.57 -13.42
N VAL A 57 -11.25 -3.68 -12.72
CA VAL A 57 -11.93 -4.87 -13.23
C VAL A 57 -13.13 -5.17 -12.33
N GLU A 58 -14.29 -5.38 -12.93
CA GLU A 58 -15.52 -5.68 -12.18
C GLU A 58 -15.32 -6.93 -11.30
N GLY A 59 -15.73 -6.82 -10.03
CA GLY A 59 -15.58 -7.91 -9.06
C GLY A 59 -14.17 -8.12 -8.51
N THR A 60 -13.20 -7.25 -8.84
CA THR A 60 -11.82 -7.32 -8.33
C THR A 60 -11.56 -6.26 -7.25
N VAL A 61 -10.84 -6.64 -6.20
CA VAL A 61 -10.35 -5.78 -5.13
C VAL A 61 -8.83 -5.78 -5.15
N TYR A 62 -8.23 -4.61 -5.33
CA TYR A 62 -6.78 -4.45 -5.27
C TYR A 62 -6.34 -4.04 -3.87
N ILE A 63 -5.49 -4.85 -3.25
CA ILE A 63 -4.91 -4.55 -1.94
C ILE A 63 -3.52 -3.96 -2.16
N VAL A 64 -3.31 -2.73 -1.69
CA VAL A 64 -2.06 -1.98 -1.86
C VAL A 64 -1.54 -1.47 -0.50
N SER A 65 -0.35 -0.88 -0.47
CA SER A 65 0.11 -0.15 0.72
C SER A 65 -0.71 1.11 0.95
N VAL A 66 -0.75 1.62 2.18
CA VAL A 66 -1.45 2.87 2.51
C VAL A 66 -0.99 4.04 1.64
N LEU A 67 0.32 4.17 1.39
CA LEU A 67 0.88 5.22 0.53
C LEU A 67 0.40 5.10 -0.92
N ALA A 68 0.34 3.87 -1.45
CA ALA A 68 -0.20 3.63 -2.80
C ALA A 68 -1.70 3.93 -2.86
N ALA A 69 -2.50 3.53 -1.86
CA ALA A 69 -3.92 3.87 -1.80
C ALA A 69 -4.16 5.39 -1.74
N GLN A 70 -3.30 6.14 -1.03
CA GLN A 70 -3.38 7.60 -1.00
C GLN A 70 -3.16 8.25 -2.37
N ALA A 71 -2.29 7.70 -3.21
CA ALA A 71 -2.02 8.21 -4.55
C ALA A 71 -3.26 8.14 -5.49
N VAL A 72 -4.26 7.32 -5.15
CA VAL A 72 -5.51 7.17 -5.92
C VAL A 72 -6.77 7.55 -5.15
N LYS A 73 -6.61 8.25 -4.02
CA LYS A 73 -7.71 8.68 -3.15
C LYS A 73 -8.78 9.43 -3.94
N GLY A 74 -10.03 8.98 -3.80
CA GLY A 74 -11.18 9.57 -4.50
C GLY A 74 -11.30 9.24 -5.99
N MET A 75 -10.29 8.59 -6.59
CA MET A 75 -10.28 8.22 -8.01
C MET A 75 -10.59 6.74 -8.24
N ARG A 76 -10.19 5.87 -7.31
CA ARG A 76 -10.39 4.41 -7.39
C ARG A 76 -11.28 3.92 -6.24
N SER A 77 -12.33 3.16 -6.56
CA SER A 77 -13.25 2.57 -5.58
C SER A 77 -12.95 1.11 -5.24
N ASP A 78 -12.10 0.48 -6.04
CA ASP A 78 -11.66 -0.91 -6.02
C ASP A 78 -10.30 -1.10 -5.32
N VAL A 79 -9.67 -0.02 -4.85
CA VAL A 79 -8.36 -0.02 -4.19
C VAL A 79 -8.49 0.15 -2.69
N PHE A 80 -7.85 -0.74 -1.93
CA PHE A 80 -7.93 -0.79 -0.49
C PHE A 80 -6.55 -1.03 0.13
N ALA A 81 -6.37 -0.58 1.38
CA ALA A 81 -5.20 -0.88 2.18
C ALA A 81 -5.57 -1.72 3.41
N PRO A 82 -4.68 -2.60 3.90
CA PRO A 82 -4.88 -3.27 5.18
C PRO A 82 -5.08 -2.27 6.33
N ALA A 83 -6.07 -2.50 7.16
CA ALA A 83 -6.47 -1.65 8.28
C ALA A 83 -6.73 -2.48 9.54
N GLN A 84 -6.73 -1.82 10.71
CA GLN A 84 -6.79 -2.51 12.00
C GLN A 84 -5.71 -3.61 12.09
N LEU A 85 -4.46 -3.18 11.90
CA LEU A 85 -3.30 -4.08 11.85
C LEU A 85 -3.18 -4.89 13.14
N VAL A 86 -3.00 -6.20 12.98
CA VAL A 86 -2.74 -7.13 14.08
C VAL A 86 -1.23 -7.27 14.21
N ARG A 87 -0.73 -7.11 15.43
CA ARG A 87 0.69 -7.19 15.75
C ARG A 87 0.96 -8.32 16.74
N ASP A 88 2.11 -8.95 16.60
CA ASP A 88 2.61 -9.90 17.61
C ASP A 88 3.20 -9.16 18.84
N GLU A 89 3.65 -9.93 19.83
CA GLU A 89 4.27 -9.41 21.07
C GLU A 89 5.55 -8.60 20.81
N GLN A 90 6.18 -8.77 19.65
CA GLN A 90 7.37 -8.02 19.22
C GLN A 90 7.00 -6.78 18.40
N GLY A 91 5.71 -6.48 18.24
CA GLY A 91 5.19 -5.36 17.47
C GLY A 91 5.20 -5.55 15.95
N ARG A 92 5.54 -6.73 15.45
CA ARG A 92 5.57 -7.03 14.01
C ARG A 92 4.14 -7.20 13.50
N VAL A 93 3.85 -6.65 12.33
CA VAL A 93 2.53 -6.82 11.70
C VAL A 93 2.40 -8.25 11.19
N ILE A 94 1.43 -8.99 11.71
CA ILE A 94 1.15 -10.39 11.33
C ILE A 94 -0.14 -10.53 10.52
N GLY A 95 -0.95 -9.47 10.44
CA GLY A 95 -2.19 -9.45 9.67
C GLY A 95 -2.94 -8.14 9.83
N ALA A 96 -4.19 -8.13 9.38
CA ALA A 96 -5.11 -7.00 9.48
C ALA A 96 -6.54 -7.52 9.67
N ASN A 97 -7.35 -6.83 10.48
CA ASN A 97 -8.75 -7.22 10.70
C ASN A 97 -9.74 -6.54 9.75
N ALA A 98 -9.29 -5.55 8.98
CA ALA A 98 -10.12 -4.80 8.06
C ALA A 98 -9.33 -4.38 6.81
N LEU A 99 -10.08 -3.93 5.79
CA LEU A 99 -9.56 -3.20 4.65
C LEU A 99 -10.15 -1.78 4.69
N ALA A 100 -9.31 -0.78 4.49
CA ALA A 100 -9.74 0.62 4.40
C ALA A 100 -9.70 1.08 2.93
N ARG A 101 -10.77 1.74 2.51
CA ARG A 101 -10.77 2.57 1.31
C ARG A 101 -10.39 3.99 1.73
N ILE A 102 -9.34 4.54 1.11
CA ILE A 102 -8.72 5.82 1.48
C ILE A 102 -9.28 6.98 0.66
#